data_AF-A0A245ZPX6-F1
#
_entry.id   AF-A0A245ZPX6-F1
#
_cell.length_a   1.000
_cell.length_b   1.000
_cell.length_c   1.000
_cell.angle_alpha   90.00
_cell.angle_beta   90.00
_cell.angle_gamma   90.00
#
_symmetry.space_group_name_H-M   'P 1'
#
loop_
_entity.id
_entity.type
_entity.pdbx_description
1 polymer ?
#
loop_
_entity_poly.entity_id
_entity_poly.type
_entity_poly.pdbx_seq_one_letter_code
_entity_poly.pdbx_strand_id
1 'polypeptide(L)' 'MVDEGALINLAEGRATMIGDGVFVVFQDSDEGLQNVVLTRSDLEALLATT' A
#
# COMPACT_ATOMS: atom_id res chain seq x y z
N MET A 1 15.30 2.11 0.02
CA MET A 1 14.39 3.03 -0.67
C MET A 1 13.38 2.17 -1.41
N VAL A 2 12.09 2.51 -1.36
CA VAL A 2 11.09 1.88 -2.23
C VAL A 2 11.12 2.67 -3.54
N ASP A 3 11.35 2.00 -4.66
CA ASP A 3 11.34 2.64 -5.97
C ASP A 3 9.89 2.91 -6.43
N GLU A 4 9.68 3.98 -7.20
CA GLU A 4 8.36 4.31 -7.73
C GLU A 4 7.85 3.16 -8.62
N GLY A 5 6.60 2.74 -8.39
CA GLY A 5 6.01 1.57 -9.05
C GLY A 5 6.41 0.20 -8.47
N ALA A 6 7.25 0.14 -7.43
CA ALA A 6 7.53 -1.11 -6.73
C ALA A 6 6.29 -1.61 -5.98
N LEU A 7 5.91 -2.87 -6.24
CA LEU A 7 4.83 -3.54 -5.53
C LEU A 7 5.32 -4.04 -4.18
N ILE A 8 4.63 -3.61 -3.12
CA ILE A 8 4.86 -4.05 -1.74
C ILE A 8 3.71 -4.97 -1.36
N ASN A 9 4.02 -6.22 -1.01
CA ASN A 9 3.01 -7.16 -0.54
C ASN A 9 2.64 -6.83 0.92
N LEU A 10 1.35 -6.76 1.19
CA LEU A 10 0.79 -6.63 2.54
C LEU A 10 0.10 -7.95 2.93
N ALA A 11 -0.28 -8.11 4.20
CA ALA A 11 -1.10 -9.27 4.62
C ALA A 11 -2.40 -9.39 3.83
N GLU A 12 -3.06 -8.26 3.57
CA GLU A 12 -4.36 -8.17 2.91
C GLU A 12 -4.30 -7.22 1.71
N GLY A 13 -3.49 -7.59 0.71
CA GLY A 13 -3.41 -6.88 -0.56
C GLY A 13 -2.00 -6.46 -0.96
N ARG A 14 -1.90 -5.41 -1.77
CA ARG A 14 -0.64 -4.88 -2.28
C ARG A 14 -0.63 -3.36 -2.29
N ALA A 15 0.49 -2.75 -1.94
CA ALA A 15 0.71 -1.31 -2.08
C ALA A 15 1.66 -1.01 -3.24
N THR A 16 1.50 0.15 -3.87
CA THR A 16 2.45 0.69 -4.84
C THR A 16 2.73 2.16 -4.55
N MET A 17 3.97 2.61 -4.71
CA MET A 17 4.31 4.04 -4.60
C MET A 17 3.98 4.75 -5.92
N ILE A 18 3.24 5.85 -5.84
CA ILE A 18 2.83 6.65 -7.00
C ILE A 18 3.55 8.01 -7.11
N GLY A 19 4.49 8.28 -6.21
CA GLY A 19 5.31 9.50 -6.17
C GLY A 19 5.26 10.20 -4.80
N ASP A 20 6.28 11.01 -4.49
CA ASP A 20 6.34 11.90 -3.32
C ASP A 20 6.01 11.26 -1.95
N GLY A 21 6.31 9.97 -1.77
CA GLY A 21 6.00 9.24 -0.54
C GLY A 21 4.50 8.94 -0.35
N VAL A 22 3.72 9.02 -1.42
CA VAL A 22 2.31 8.63 -1.51
C VAL A 22 2.21 7.21 -2.05
N PHE A 23 1.37 6.41 -1.41
CA PHE A 23 1.16 5.00 -1.73
C PHE A 23 -0.31 4.74 -2.03
N VAL A 24 -0.58 3.88 -3.00
CA VAL A 24 -1.93 3.34 -3.25
C VAL A 24 -1.93 1.88 -2.81
N VAL A 25 -2.85 1.54 -1.91
CA VAL A 25 -3.11 0.17 -1.49
C VAL A 25 -4.30 -0.37 -2.27
N PHE A 26 -4.10 -1.52 -2.90
CA PHE A 26 -5.13 -2.33 -3.51
C PHE A 26 -5.50 -3.46 -2.54
N GLN A 27 -6.69 -3.38 -1.96
CA GLN A 27 -7.25 -4.47 -1.18
C GLN A 27 -8.29 -5.21 -2.00
N ASP A 28 -8.17 -6.53 -2.03
CA ASP A 28 -9.19 -7.41 -2.59
C ASP A 28 -10.18 -7.71 -1.46
N SER A 29 -11.41 -7.23 -1.59
CA SER A 29 -12.49 -7.46 -0.63
C SER A 29 -13.62 -8.24 -1.30
N ASP A 30 -14.47 -8.90 -0.51
CA ASP A 30 -15.64 -9.62 -1.04
C ASP A 30 -16.60 -8.69 -1.84
N GLU A 31 -16.51 -7.38 -1.63
CA GLU A 31 -17.28 -6.34 -2.34
C GLU A 31 -16.55 -5.76 -3.56
N GLY A 32 -15.33 -6.21 -3.86
CA GLY A 32 -14.49 -5.77 -4.98
C GLY A 32 -13.19 -5.07 -4.57
N LEU A 33 -12.49 -4.51 -5.56
CA LEU A 33 -11.22 -3.81 -5.37
C LEU A 33 -11.42 -2.44 -4.72
N GLN A 34 -10.86 -2.27 -3.53
CA GLN A 34 -10.80 -0.97 -2.84
C GLN A 34 -9.41 -0.38 -2.96
N ASN A 35 -9.34 0.91 -3.31
CA ASN A 35 -8.10 1.67 -3.43
C ASN A 35 -8.03 2.71 -2.32
N VAL A 36 -6.99 2.65 -1.48
CA VAL A 36 -6.75 3.62 -0.41
C VAL A 36 -5.43 4.33 -0.66
N VAL A 37 -5.43 5.65 -0.58
CA VAL A 37 -4.20 6.45 -0.66
C VAL A 37 -3.65 6.66 0.74
N LEU A 38 -2.39 6.30 0.96
CA LEU A 38 -1.71 6.37 2.24
C LEU A 38 -0.45 7.22 2.15
N THR A 39 -0.07 7.80 3.29
CA THR A 39 1.26 8.38 3.45
C THR A 39 2.29 7.28 3.76
N ARG A 40 3.57 7.60 3.60
CA ARG A 40 4.67 6.71 3.99
C ARG A 40 4.57 6.20 5.43
N SER A 41 4.26 7.09 6.37
CA SER A 41 4.20 6.75 7.80
C SER A 41 3.10 5.72 8.09
N ASP A 42 1.94 5.85 7.43
CA ASP A 42 0.82 4.91 7.60
C ASP A 42 1.16 3.53 7.02
N LEU A 43 1.84 3.50 5.87
CA LEU A 43 2.31 2.26 5.27
C LEU A 43 3.33 1.53 6.16
N GLU A 44 4.29 2.26 6.74
CA GLU A 44 5.28 1.70 7.66
C GLU A 44 4.61 1.11 8.92
N ALA A 45 3.56 1.76 9.44
CA ALA A 45 2.77 1.24 10.55
C ALA A 45 2.04 -0.06 10.20
N LEU A 46 1.43 -0.15 9.00
CA LEU A 46 0.78 -1.38 8.52
C LEU A 46 1.77 -2.55 8.41
N LEU A 47 2.97 -2.30 7.87
CA LEU A 47 4.02 -3.32 7.73
C LEU A 47 4.58 -3.79 9.09
N ALA A 48 4.53 -2.97 10.13
CA ALA A 48 4.96 -3.36 11.47
C ALA A 48 3.93 -4.26 12.20
N THR A 49 2.70 -4.36 11.67
CA THR A 49 1.62 -5.20 12.23
C THR A 49 1.50 -6.59 11.60
N THR A 50 2.31 -6.88 10.58
CA THR A 50 2.52 -8.21 9.98
C THR A 50 3.62 -9.01 10.66
#